data_AF-A0A5C7P9T1-F1
#
_entry.id   AF-A0A5C7P9T1-F1
#
_cell.length_a   1.000
_cell.length_b   1.000
_cell.length_c   1.000
_cell.angle_alpha   90.00
_cell.angle_beta   90.00
_cell.angle_gamma   90.00
#
_symmetry.space_group_name_H-M   'P 1'
#
loop_
_entity.id
_entity.type
_entity.pdbx_description
1 polymer ?
#
loop_
_entity_poly.entity_id
_entity_poly.type
_entity_poly.pdbx_seq_one_letter_code
_entity_poly.pdbx_strand_id
1 'polypeptide(L)'
;MSEIIKFIPPRVPLTDPRSGIISREWFLFFQGVFTRIGGAIGPSTEDNAISAFEDAGSGETNAMLFSVEQALMQLPVPEHPLPMDAQVPPYAPSEIDQLQTELNGLRELVAEMAKDIQALKQAITS
;
A
#
# COMPACT_ATOMS: atom_id res chain seq x y z
N MET A 1 21.01 -35.31 14.82
CA MET A 1 20.62 -36.37 13.87
C MET A 1 19.29 -35.92 13.26
N SER A 2 19.25 -35.61 11.96
CA SER A 2 18.01 -35.21 11.28
C SER A 2 17.11 -36.43 11.12
N GLU A 3 15.86 -36.33 11.58
CA GLU A 3 14.89 -37.39 11.33
C GLU A 3 14.68 -37.55 9.82
N ILE A 4 14.75 -38.80 9.35
CA ILE A 4 14.45 -39.16 7.97
C ILE A 4 12.93 -39.00 7.80
N ILE A 5 12.53 -37.97 7.05
CA ILE A 5 11.14 -37.76 6.67
C ILE A 5 10.70 -38.97 5.84
N LYS A 6 9.84 -39.82 6.42
CA LYS A 6 9.23 -40.95 5.71
C LYS A 6 8.17 -40.42 4.76
N PHE A 7 8.53 -40.23 3.50
CA PHE A 7 7.59 -39.86 2.46
C PHE A 7 6.76 -41.06 2.04
N ILE A 8 5.44 -40.98 2.22
CA ILE A 8 4.51 -41.99 1.70
C ILE A 8 4.41 -41.73 0.19
N PRO A 9 4.73 -42.71 -0.68
CA PRO A 9 4.66 -42.51 -2.12
C PRO A 9 3.22 -42.21 -2.55
N PRO A 10 3.04 -41.35 -3.58
CA PRO A 10 1.72 -41.01 -4.07
C PRO A 10 1.03 -42.27 -4.61
N ARG A 11 -0.25 -42.45 -4.23
CA ARG A 11 -1.05 -43.61 -4.64
C ARG A 11 -1.43 -43.59 -6.13
N VAL A 12 -1.28 -42.43 -6.78
CA VAL A 12 -1.62 -42.20 -8.19
C VAL A 12 -0.42 -41.55 -8.87
N PRO A 13 0.06 -42.09 -10.02
CA PRO A 13 1.16 -41.50 -10.76
C PRO A 13 0.77 -40.13 -11.33
N LEU A 14 1.75 -39.21 -11.39
CA LEU A 14 1.55 -37.85 -11.91
C LEU A 14 1.10 -37.86 -13.36
N THR A 15 1.62 -38.79 -14.15
CA THR A 15 1.25 -39.01 -15.55
C THR A 15 0.49 -40.32 -15.69
N ASP A 16 -0.53 -40.33 -16.56
CA ASP A 16 -1.23 -41.54 -16.95
C ASP A 16 -0.29 -42.41 -17.81
N PRO A 17 0.02 -43.65 -17.40
CA PRO A 17 0.92 -44.54 -18.13
C PRO A 17 0.45 -44.87 -19.55
N ARG A 18 -0.85 -44.74 -19.85
CA ARG A 18 -1.43 -45.10 -21.15
C ARG A 18 -1.33 -43.98 -22.18
N SER A 19 -1.38 -42.74 -21.70
CA SER A 19 -1.49 -41.55 -22.55
C SER A 19 -0.30 -40.60 -22.42
N GLY A 20 0.53 -40.74 -21.39
CA GLY A 20 1.71 -39.90 -21.15
C GLY A 20 1.38 -38.47 -20.69
N ILE A 21 0.11 -38.11 -20.62
CA ILE A 21 -0.37 -36.81 -20.12
C ILE A 21 -0.56 -36.86 -18.60
N ILE A 22 -0.71 -35.67 -17.99
CA ILE A 22 -1.02 -35.55 -16.56
C ILE A 22 -2.31 -36.33 -16.27
N SER A 23 -2.29 -37.17 -15.24
CA SER A 23 -3.47 -37.94 -14.84
C SER A 23 -4.56 -37.03 -14.30
N ARG A 24 -5.81 -37.45 -14.45
CA ARG A 24 -6.98 -36.62 -14.15
C ARG A 24 -7.00 -36.15 -12.70
N GLU A 25 -6.57 -36.99 -11.76
CA GLU A 25 -6.49 -36.70 -10.33
C GLU A 25 -5.53 -35.55 -10.06
N TRP A 26 -4.37 -35.57 -10.71
CA TRP A 26 -3.37 -34.52 -10.59
C TRP A 26 -3.78 -33.25 -11.32
N PHE A 27 -4.45 -33.35 -12.47
CA PHE A 27 -5.03 -32.19 -13.17
C PHE A 27 -6.07 -31.47 -12.29
N LEU A 28 -7.02 -32.21 -11.70
CA LEU A 28 -8.04 -31.64 -10.81
C LEU A 28 -7.43 -31.08 -9.53
N PHE A 29 -6.39 -31.73 -9.00
CA PHE A 29 -5.64 -31.23 -7.86
C PHE A 29 -4.97 -29.88 -8.19
N PHE A 30 -4.20 -29.79 -9.28
CA PHE A 30 -3.57 -28.55 -9.68
C PHE A 30 -4.59 -27.46 -10.02
N GLN A 31 -5.66 -27.82 -10.73
CA GLN A 31 -6.78 -26.90 -10.96
C GLN A 31 -7.34 -26.39 -9.63
N GLY A 32 -7.58 -27.26 -8.65
CA GLY A 32 -8.03 -26.87 -7.31
C GLY A 32 -7.04 -25.97 -6.57
N VAL A 33 -5.73 -26.21 -6.69
CA VAL A 33 -4.68 -25.40 -6.04
C VAL A 33 -4.53 -24.03 -6.70
N PHE A 34 -4.49 -23.97 -8.03
CA PHE A 34 -4.35 -22.71 -8.76
C PHE A 34 -5.64 -21.88 -8.78
N THR A 35 -6.80 -22.54 -8.67
CA THR A 35 -8.09 -21.84 -8.51
C THR A 35 -8.40 -21.53 -7.03
N ARG A 36 -7.75 -22.19 -6.07
CA ARG A 36 -7.93 -21.93 -4.63
C ARG A 36 -6.58 -21.81 -3.91
N ILE A 37 -5.99 -20.62 -3.95
CA ILE A 37 -5.16 -20.19 -2.83
C ILE A 37 -6.14 -19.59 -1.81
N GLY A 38 -6.46 -20.36 -0.76
CA GLY A 38 -7.35 -19.92 0.32
C GLY A 38 -8.70 -20.66 0.41
N GLY A 39 -8.70 -21.93 0.81
CA GLY A 39 -9.90 -22.61 1.37
C GLY A 39 -11.21 -22.46 0.58
N ALA A 40 -12.35 -22.68 1.23
CA ALA A 40 -13.66 -22.29 0.68
C ALA A 40 -14.00 -20.81 0.96
N ILE A 41 -13.11 -20.10 1.68
CA ILE A 41 -13.28 -18.77 2.24
C ILE A 41 -11.89 -18.10 2.27
N GLY A 42 -11.28 -17.88 1.12
CA GLY A 42 -9.98 -17.22 1.08
C GLY A 42 -9.77 -16.48 -0.23
N PRO A 43 -9.00 -15.38 -0.17
CA PRO A 43 -8.87 -14.42 -1.26
C PRO A 43 -8.19 -15.07 -2.45
N SER A 44 -8.76 -14.90 -3.64
CA SER A 44 -8.17 -15.35 -4.90
C SER A 44 -6.82 -14.66 -5.15
N THR A 45 -6.02 -15.18 -6.07
CA THR A 45 -4.78 -14.50 -6.51
C THR A 45 -5.03 -13.11 -7.08
N GLU A 46 -6.22 -12.87 -7.64
CA GLU A 46 -6.67 -11.56 -8.09
C GLU A 46 -6.97 -10.64 -6.90
N ASP A 47 -7.58 -11.17 -5.83
CA ASP A 47 -7.80 -10.44 -4.58
C ASP A 47 -6.48 -10.14 -3.86
N ASN A 48 -5.48 -11.04 -3.89
CA ASN A 48 -4.14 -10.76 -3.36
C ASN A 48 -3.41 -9.68 -4.17
N ALA A 49 -3.62 -9.62 -5.49
CA ALA A 49 -3.04 -8.58 -6.33
C ALA A 49 -3.64 -7.20 -6.02
N ILE A 50 -4.93 -7.13 -5.64
CA ILE A 50 -5.60 -5.90 -5.20
C ILE A 50 -5.21 -5.56 -3.74
N SER A 51 -5.22 -6.55 -2.86
CA SER A 51 -4.92 -6.41 -1.43
C SER A 51 -3.45 -6.06 -1.16
N ALA A 52 -2.53 -6.46 -2.05
CA ALA A 52 -1.13 -6.03 -1.98
C ALA A 52 -0.99 -4.50 -2.11
N PHE A 53 -1.88 -3.81 -2.82
CA PHE A 53 -1.86 -2.34 -2.89
C PHE A 53 -2.53 -1.67 -1.68
N GLU A 54 -3.51 -2.32 -1.04
CA GLU A 54 -4.15 -1.81 0.18
C GLU A 54 -3.23 -1.94 1.41
N ASP A 55 -2.36 -2.94 1.44
CA ASP A 55 -1.42 -3.22 2.55
C ASP A 55 0.01 -2.68 2.33
N ALA A 56 0.40 -2.30 1.10
CA ALA A 56 1.77 -1.88 0.76
C ALA A 56 2.24 -0.52 1.32
N GLY A 57 1.62 0.02 2.39
CA GLY A 57 2.12 1.25 3.03
C GLY A 57 1.11 2.03 3.86
N SER A 58 -0.15 1.60 3.88
CA SER A 58 -1.17 2.22 4.72
C SER A 58 -0.91 2.00 6.22
N GLY A 59 -0.37 0.83 6.60
CA GLY A 59 0.01 0.52 7.98
C GLY A 59 1.12 1.40 8.53
N GLU A 60 2.18 1.64 7.75
CA GLU A 60 3.31 2.49 8.13
C GLU A 60 2.91 3.97 8.20
N THR A 61 2.11 4.42 7.23
CA THR A 61 1.59 5.81 7.20
C THR A 61 0.63 6.07 8.37
N ASN A 62 -0.26 5.11 8.68
CA ASN A 62 -1.15 5.22 9.83
C ASN A 62 -0.38 5.20 11.15
N ALA A 63 0.63 4.34 11.29
CA ALA A 63 1.48 4.32 12.48
C ALA A 63 2.23 5.65 12.66
N MET A 64 2.73 6.25 11.57
CA MET A 64 3.33 7.58 11.61
C MET A 64 2.31 8.63 12.05
N LEU A 65 1.09 8.62 11.49
CA LEU A 65 0.03 9.55 11.84
C LEU A 65 -0.33 9.48 13.34
N PHE A 66 -0.52 8.27 13.87
CA PHE A 66 -0.82 8.08 15.29
C PHE A 66 0.33 8.50 16.21
N SER A 67 1.59 8.31 15.78
CA SER A 67 2.74 8.78 16.57
C SER A 67 2.84 10.31 16.61
N VAL A 68 2.49 11.01 15.51
CA VAL A 68 2.41 12.47 15.47
C VAL A 68 1.27 12.97 16.36
N GLU A 69 0.10 12.35 16.29
CA GLU A 69 -1.04 12.68 17.15
C GLU A 69 -0.68 12.51 18.63
N GLN A 70 -0.03 11.40 18.99
CA GLN A 70 0.38 11.16 20.36
C GLN A 70 1.44 12.18 20.83
N ALA A 71 2.38 12.56 19.97
CA ALA A 71 3.35 13.62 20.28
C ALA A 71 2.67 14.97 20.52
N LEU A 72 1.67 15.32 19.71
CA LEU A 72 0.85 16.54 19.90
C LEU A 72 0.09 16.51 21.23
N MET A 73 -0.49 15.37 21.60
CA MET A 73 -1.24 15.22 22.85
C MET A 73 -0.35 15.19 24.10
N GLN A 74 0.94 14.90 23.94
CA GLN A 74 1.94 14.96 25.01
C GLN A 74 2.62 16.32 25.13
N LEU A 75 2.35 17.26 24.21
CA LEU A 75 2.83 18.62 24.39
C LEU A 75 2.23 19.18 25.68
N PRO A 76 3.06 19.70 26.59
CA PRO A 76 2.54 20.38 27.77
C PRO A 76 1.65 21.52 27.28
N VAL A 77 0.42 21.58 27.82
CA VAL A 77 -0.44 22.76 27.64
C VAL A 77 0.41 23.95 28.09
N PRO A 78 0.64 24.95 27.21
CA PRO A 78 1.49 26.07 27.57
C PRO A 78 0.96 26.69 28.86
N GLU A 79 1.75 26.61 29.93
CA GLU A 79 1.42 27.21 31.24
C GLU A 79 1.41 28.75 31.19
N HIS A 80 1.68 29.35 30.03
CA HIS A 80 1.39 30.74 29.81
C HIS A 80 -0.08 30.90 29.41
N PRO A 81 -0.94 31.50 30.27
CA PRO A 81 -2.14 32.10 29.76
C PRO A 81 -1.71 33.04 28.65
N LEU A 82 -2.18 32.78 27.43
CA LEU A 82 -2.07 33.75 26.35
C LEU A 82 -2.59 35.07 26.94
N PRO A 83 -1.80 36.16 26.89
CA PRO A 83 -2.32 37.46 27.28
C PRO A 83 -3.66 37.62 26.54
N MET A 84 -4.75 37.86 27.26
CA MET A 84 -6.06 38.09 26.64
C MET A 84 -6.05 39.31 25.69
N ASP A 85 -4.93 40.05 25.68
CA ASP A 85 -4.60 41.17 24.80
C ASP A 85 -3.34 40.91 23.95
N ALA A 86 -2.95 39.65 23.71
CA ALA A 86 -1.90 39.32 22.77
C ALA A 86 -2.40 39.65 21.38
N GLN A 87 -2.24 40.91 21.00
CA GLN A 87 -2.17 41.34 19.61
C GLN A 87 -1.28 40.32 18.91
N VAL A 88 -1.87 39.46 18.08
CA VAL A 88 -1.12 38.63 17.14
C VAL A 88 -0.15 39.61 16.49
N PRO A 89 1.18 39.45 16.65
CA PRO A 89 2.10 40.37 16.00
C PRO A 89 1.71 40.36 14.53
N PRO A 90 1.37 41.52 13.93
CA PRO A 90 1.04 41.53 12.52
C PRO A 90 2.21 40.87 11.81
N TYR A 91 1.93 39.77 11.09
CA TYR A 91 2.94 39.09 10.28
C TYR A 91 3.75 40.18 9.57
N ALA A 92 5.07 40.14 9.74
CA ALA A 92 5.91 41.11 9.07
C ALA A 92 5.59 41.01 7.56
N PRO A 93 5.38 42.12 6.83
CA PRO A 93 5.01 42.07 5.41
C PRO A 93 5.90 41.14 4.58
N SER A 94 7.18 41.03 4.97
CA SER A 94 8.16 40.12 4.38
C SER A 94 7.83 38.64 4.51
N GLU A 95 7.18 38.20 5.59
CA GLU A 95 6.78 36.81 5.78
C GLU A 95 5.57 36.46 4.90
N ILE A 96 4.65 37.41 4.71
CA ILE A 96 3.51 37.24 3.80
C ILE A 96 4.00 37.10 2.36
N ASP A 97 4.97 37.92 1.95
CA ASP A 97 5.56 37.86 0.61
C ASP A 97 6.31 36.53 0.37
N GLN A 98 7.01 36.02 1.40
CA GLN A 98 7.67 34.71 1.34
C GLN A 98 6.67 33.57 1.19
N LEU A 99 5.61 33.56 1.99
CA LEU A 99 4.56 32.55 1.92
C LEU A 99 3.79 32.59 0.59
N GLN A 100 3.57 33.78 0.03
CA GLN A 100 2.96 33.94 -1.29
C GLN A 100 3.88 33.41 -2.39
N THR A 101 5.18 33.66 -2.29
CA THR A 101 6.17 33.14 -3.25
C THR A 101 6.22 31.61 -3.20
N GLU A 102 6.20 31.03 -2.00
CA GLU A 102 6.20 29.58 -1.80
C GLU A 102 4.90 28.94 -2.33
N LEU A 103 3.74 29.55 -2.06
CA LEU A 103 2.46 29.10 -2.61
C LEU A 103 2.43 29.15 -4.14
N ASN A 104 3.03 30.16 -4.75
CA ASN A 104 3.11 30.26 -6.21
C ASN A 104 4.01 29.16 -6.79
N GLY A 105 5.16 28.88 -6.16
CA GLY A 105 6.03 27.78 -6.58
C GLY A 105 5.37 26.41 -6.45
N LEU A 106 4.65 26.16 -5.36
CA LEU A 106 3.87 24.93 -5.18
C LEU A 106 2.79 24.76 -6.23
N ARG A 107 2.09 25.84 -6.60
CA ARG A 107 1.07 25.80 -7.66
C ARG A 107 1.65 25.49 -9.02
N GLU A 108 2.83 26.02 -9.33
CA GLU A 108 3.53 25.77 -10.58
C GLU A 108 3.98 24.31 -10.68
N LEU A 109 4.54 23.75 -9.60
CA LEU A 109 4.92 22.34 -9.52
C LEU A 109 3.71 21.40 -9.70
N VAL A 110 2.58 21.72 -9.08
CA VAL A 110 1.33 20.95 -9.27
C VAL A 110 0.83 21.02 -10.72
N ALA A 111 0.95 22.18 -11.37
CA ALA A 111 0.56 22.34 -12.76
C ALA A 111 1.46 21.53 -13.71
N GLU A 112 2.76 21.47 -13.42
CA GLU A 112 3.71 20.65 -14.17
C GLU A 112 3.40 19.15 -14.02
N MET A 113 3.23 18.68 -12.78
CA MET A 113 2.84 17.28 -12.53
C MET A 113 1.52 16.90 -13.20
N ALA A 114 0.53 17.82 -13.21
CA ALA A 114 -0.74 17.58 -13.89
C ALA A 114 -0.57 17.39 -15.41
N LYS A 115 0.35 18.15 -16.02
CA LYS A 115 0.68 18.03 -17.45
C LYS A 115 1.35 16.71 -17.76
N ASP A 116 2.29 16.26 -16.93
CA ASP A 116 2.97 14.98 -17.09
C ASP A 116 2.01 13.80 -16.99
N ILE A 117 1.09 13.84 -16.03
CA ILE A 117 0.02 12.84 -15.91
C ILE A 117 -0.85 12.81 -17.17
N GLN A 118 -1.16 13.96 -17.75
CA GLN A 118 -1.97 14.03 -18.97
C GLN A 118 -1.22 13.49 -20.19
N ALA A 119 0.08 13.77 -20.32
CA ALA A 119 0.93 13.20 -21.37
C ALA A 119 1.03 11.67 -21.26
N LEU A 120 1.23 11.14 -20.05
CA LEU A 120 1.24 9.71 -19.78
C LEU A 120 -0.11 9.05 -20.13
N LYS A 121 -1.22 9.68 -19.78
CA LYS A 121 -2.56 9.18 -20.14
C LYS A 121 -2.75 9.10 -21.65
N GLN A 122 -2.30 10.11 -22.41
CA GLN A 122 -2.41 10.09 -23.87
C GLN A 122 -1.55 9.01 -24.51
N ALA A 123 -0.32 8.79 -24.02
CA ALA A 123 0.58 7.73 -24.51
C ALA A 123 0.06 6.31 -24.25
N ILE A 124 -0.76 6.11 -23.21
CA ILE A 124 -1.40 4.81 -22.91
C ILE A 124 -2.62 4.55 -23.81
N THR A 125 -3.23 5.60 -24.37
CA THR A 125 -4.47 5.48 -25.16
C THR A 125 -4.21 5.46 -26.67
N SER A 126 -2.95 5.66 -27.11
CA SER A 126 -2.48 5.54 -28.50
C SER A 126 -1.82 4.19 -28.77
#